data_AF-A0A415CGP2-F1
#
_entry.id   AF-A0A415CGP2-F1
#
_cell.length_a   1.000
_cell.length_b   1.000
_cell.length_c   1.000
_cell.angle_alpha   90.00
_cell.angle_beta   90.00
_cell.angle_gamma   90.00
#
_symmetry.space_group_name_H-M   'P 1'
#
loop_
_entity.id
_entity.type
_entity.pdbx_description
1 polymer ?
#
loop_
_entity_poly.entity_id
_entity_poly.type
_entity_poly.pdbx_seq_one_letter_code
_entity_poly.pdbx_strand_id
1 'polypeptide(L)'
;MGRVLEELHQRRARDSAHIRRSRSCQEDHRSHAGRFAMSSPLQQTAQWFADRCGCLTASRAAAVLQRRKDGKPTAAYEALIDTLICERVTNQPEGIGNPPSIQWGRDHEDEARDAYEDATGELVDLVGFITHPTIEFFGASPDGLVGEDGLLEIKCPYSTNVHLQRVAAGIVPEEYKPQMLVQLLCTGRKWVDFVSYDPRLSGAWSPAKLFIVRYEPIQDELNAALEQCETFLAEVKTRFDALAKAIIEDKK
;
A
#
# COMPACT_ATOMS: atom_id res chain seq x y z
N MET A 1 -68.36 -45.96 19.38
CA MET A 1 -68.62 -44.86 20.34
C MET A 1 -67.52 -44.95 21.39
N GLY A 2 -66.36 -44.32 21.22
CA GLY A 2 -66.20 -42.89 21.03
C GLY A 2 -65.98 -42.26 22.40
N ARG A 3 -64.72 -41.97 22.72
CA ARG A 3 -64.14 -41.49 24.00
C ARG A 3 -64.00 -42.56 25.07
N VAL A 4 -62.76 -43.01 25.26
CA VAL A 4 -62.04 -43.32 26.51
C VAL A 4 -60.88 -44.22 26.07
N LEU A 5 -59.81 -43.63 25.52
CA LEU A 5 -58.52 -44.29 25.26
C LEU A 5 -57.48 -43.22 24.87
N GLU A 6 -57.43 -42.13 25.63
CA GLU A 6 -56.45 -41.07 25.43
C GLU A 6 -56.17 -40.38 26.75
N GLU A 7 -55.68 -41.15 27.72
CA GLU A 7 -54.84 -40.67 28.82
C GLU A 7 -54.34 -41.86 29.65
N LEU A 8 -53.02 -41.89 29.85
CA LEU A 8 -52.35 -42.56 30.97
C LEU A 8 -52.42 -44.09 31.01
N HIS A 9 -51.58 -44.80 30.23
CA HIS A 9 -51.02 -46.11 30.62
C HIS A 9 -49.88 -46.54 29.68
N GLN A 10 -48.66 -46.03 29.86
CA GLN A 10 -47.42 -46.82 29.81
C GLN A 10 -46.17 -45.93 29.92
N ARG A 11 -45.88 -45.56 31.17
CA ARG A 11 -44.50 -45.59 31.67
C ARG A 11 -44.08 -47.07 31.74
N ARG A 12 -42.81 -47.34 31.39
CA ARG A 12 -42.03 -48.60 31.53
C ARG A 12 -42.06 -49.58 30.35
N ALA A 13 -41.13 -49.34 29.43
CA ALA A 13 -40.33 -50.31 28.67
C ALA A 13 -39.18 -49.50 28.05
N ARG A 14 -37.88 -49.76 28.19
CA ARG A 14 -37.10 -50.88 28.68
C ARG A 14 -35.72 -50.36 29.11
N ASP A 15 -35.16 -51.09 30.07
CA ASP A 15 -33.78 -51.07 30.51
C ASP A 15 -32.75 -51.36 29.41
N SER A 16 -31.50 -50.96 29.73
CA SER A 16 -30.21 -51.54 29.30
C SER A 16 -29.60 -51.08 27.98
N ALA A 17 -28.63 -50.15 28.07
CA ALA A 17 -27.29 -50.36 27.50
C ALA A 17 -26.26 -49.39 28.09
N HIS A 18 -25.22 -49.97 28.66
CA HIS A 18 -24.00 -49.36 29.18
C HIS A 18 -23.28 -48.44 28.17
N ILE A 19 -22.75 -47.32 28.70
CA ILE A 19 -21.35 -46.87 28.59
C ILE A 19 -20.62 -47.29 27.30
N ARG A 20 -20.47 -46.35 26.36
CA ARG A 20 -19.24 -46.19 25.57
C ARG A 20 -18.93 -44.71 25.38
N ARG A 21 -17.69 -44.36 25.74
CA ARG A 21 -17.01 -43.08 25.57
C ARG A 21 -16.67 -42.82 24.09
N SER A 22 -16.79 -41.56 23.67
CA SER A 22 -15.89 -40.87 22.74
C SER A 22 -16.25 -39.38 22.78
N ARG A 23 -15.52 -38.54 23.54
CA ARG A 23 -14.41 -37.71 23.02
C ARG A 23 -14.73 -37.05 21.67
N SER A 24 -15.09 -35.76 21.68
CA SER A 24 -14.34 -34.74 20.94
C SER A 24 -14.75 -33.31 21.35
N CYS A 25 -13.70 -32.54 21.69
CA CYS A 25 -13.53 -31.10 21.59
C CYS A 25 -14.61 -30.17 22.16
N GLN A 26 -14.57 -30.00 23.48
CA GLN A 26 -14.21 -28.67 23.98
C GLN A 26 -12.73 -28.45 23.67
N GLU A 27 -12.44 -27.63 22.67
CA GLU A 27 -11.15 -26.98 22.44
C GLU A 27 -11.50 -25.51 22.24
N ASP A 28 -11.33 -24.72 23.29
CA ASP A 28 -10.08 -24.03 23.65
C ASP A 28 -10.10 -22.61 23.07
N HIS A 29 -10.33 -21.70 24.00
CA HIS A 29 -9.89 -20.33 23.89
C HIS A 29 -8.44 -20.28 23.40
N ARG A 30 -8.24 -19.96 22.13
CA ARG A 30 -7.11 -19.11 21.76
C ARG A 30 -7.67 -17.72 21.52
N SER A 31 -7.56 -16.91 22.57
CA SER A 31 -7.33 -15.49 22.43
C SER A 31 -6.49 -15.25 21.18
N HIS A 32 -7.02 -14.50 20.20
CA HIS A 32 -6.19 -13.77 19.26
C HIS A 32 -5.48 -12.67 20.06
N ALA A 33 -4.55 -13.08 20.93
CA ALA A 33 -3.52 -12.21 21.43
C ALA A 33 -2.68 -11.85 20.20
N GLY A 34 -2.62 -10.55 19.92
CA GLY A 34 -2.27 -9.98 18.64
C GLY A 34 -1.02 -10.57 18.00
N ARG A 35 -1.17 -11.00 16.75
CA ARG A 35 -0.18 -10.63 15.77
C ARG A 35 -0.52 -9.19 15.43
N PHE A 36 0.19 -8.24 16.03
CA PHE A 36 0.38 -6.98 15.34
C PHE A 36 1.07 -7.38 14.03
N ALA A 37 0.32 -7.42 12.94
CA ALA A 37 0.89 -7.53 11.60
C ALA A 37 1.77 -6.30 11.45
N MET A 38 3.07 -6.49 11.65
CA MET A 38 4.04 -5.47 11.31
C MET A 38 4.05 -5.48 9.79
N SER A 39 3.59 -4.39 9.19
CA SER A 39 3.88 -4.03 7.79
C SER A 39 5.36 -4.32 7.48
N SER A 40 5.67 -4.53 6.19
CA SER A 40 7.00 -4.91 5.68
C SER A 40 8.17 -4.51 6.61
N PRO A 41 8.98 -5.46 7.14
CA PRO A 41 9.99 -5.17 8.16
C PRO A 41 11.11 -4.24 7.67
N LEU A 42 11.15 -3.97 6.36
CA LEU A 42 12.10 -3.10 5.69
C LEU A 42 11.59 -1.66 5.51
N GLN A 43 10.29 -1.43 5.72
CA GLN A 43 9.66 -0.12 5.59
C GLN A 43 9.17 0.39 6.95
N GLN A 44 8.93 1.70 7.05
CA GLN A 44 8.43 2.35 8.28
C GLN A 44 9.39 2.24 9.49
N THR A 45 10.63 1.81 9.26
CA THR A 45 11.71 1.85 10.25
C THR A 45 12.33 3.25 10.32
N ALA A 46 13.01 3.57 11.42
CA ALA A 46 13.73 4.84 11.54
C ALA A 46 14.75 5.05 10.41
N GLN A 47 15.44 3.97 9.99
CA GLN A 47 16.36 4.01 8.87
C GLN A 47 15.63 4.32 7.56
N TRP A 48 14.50 3.68 7.30
CA TRP A 48 13.68 3.93 6.10
C TRP A 48 13.21 5.39 6.02
N PHE A 49 12.81 5.98 7.14
CA PHE A 49 12.48 7.41 7.19
C PHE A 49 13.69 8.31 6.94
N ALA A 50 14.86 7.95 7.49
CA ALA A 50 16.10 8.69 7.26
C ALA A 50 16.55 8.63 5.79
N ASP A 51 16.49 7.45 5.16
CA ASP A 51 16.89 7.26 3.76
C ASP A 51 16.01 8.07 2.79
N ARG A 52 14.75 8.32 3.16
CA ARG A 52 13.78 9.11 2.38
C ARG A 52 13.89 10.61 2.59
N CYS A 53 14.59 11.05 3.65
CA CYS A 53 14.64 12.45 4.04
C CYS A 53 15.27 13.31 2.93
N GLY A 54 14.53 14.32 2.47
CA GLY A 54 14.97 15.23 1.41
C GLY A 54 14.86 14.66 -0.01
N CYS A 55 14.32 13.45 -0.16
CA CYS A 55 14.14 12.80 -1.46
C CYS A 55 12.78 13.10 -2.09
N LEU A 56 12.75 13.26 -3.42
CA LEU A 56 11.53 13.04 -4.19
C LEU A 56 11.20 11.55 -4.15
N THR A 57 10.19 11.18 -3.36
CA THR A 57 9.74 9.79 -3.25
C THR A 57 8.59 9.51 -4.22
N ALA A 58 8.50 8.28 -4.76
CA ALA A 58 7.41 7.85 -5.66
C ALA A 58 6.00 8.28 -5.20
N SER A 59 5.66 8.10 -3.92
CA SER A 59 4.33 8.45 -3.38
C SER A 59 4.01 9.97 -3.41
N ARG A 60 5.00 10.83 -3.66
CA ARG A 60 4.88 12.29 -3.79
C ARG A 60 4.93 12.74 -5.26
N ALA A 61 5.16 11.82 -6.20
CA ALA A 61 5.38 12.11 -7.61
C ALA A 61 4.18 12.77 -8.30
N ALA A 62 2.95 12.56 -7.81
CA ALA A 62 1.76 13.21 -8.37
C ALA A 62 1.87 14.75 -8.32
N ALA A 63 2.47 15.33 -7.28
CA ALA A 63 2.69 16.78 -7.20
C ALA A 63 3.64 17.30 -8.30
N VAL A 64 4.51 16.43 -8.82
CA VAL A 64 5.52 16.73 -9.84
C VAL A 64 5.05 16.38 -11.24
N LEU A 65 4.27 15.32 -11.44
CA LEU A 65 3.88 14.85 -12.77
C LEU A 65 2.51 15.39 -13.21
N GLN A 66 1.68 15.83 -12.26
CA GLN A 66 0.41 16.48 -12.59
C GLN A 66 0.64 17.98 -12.78
N ARG A 67 0.39 18.49 -13.98
CA ARG A 67 0.50 19.92 -14.33
C ARG A 67 -0.88 20.55 -14.50
N ARG A 68 -0.94 21.84 -14.26
CA ARG A 68 -2.10 22.66 -14.61
C ARG A 68 -2.21 22.80 -16.12
N LYS A 69 -3.43 23.03 -16.63
CA LYS A 69 -3.68 23.27 -18.07
C LYS A 69 -2.94 24.49 -18.63
N ASP A 70 -2.55 25.44 -17.77
CA ASP A 70 -1.81 26.65 -18.12
C ASP A 70 -0.28 26.47 -18.09
N GLY A 71 0.21 25.25 -17.85
CA GLY A 71 1.64 24.93 -17.80
C GLY A 71 2.37 25.38 -16.53
N LYS A 72 1.69 26.06 -15.60
CA LYS A 72 2.30 26.55 -14.36
C LYS A 72 2.41 25.45 -13.29
N PRO A 73 3.39 25.56 -12.38
CA PRO A 73 3.46 24.72 -11.18
C PRO A 73 2.15 24.74 -10.37
N THR A 74 1.81 23.61 -9.76
CA THR A 74 0.69 23.53 -8.83
C THR A 74 1.11 24.06 -7.45
N ALA A 75 0.15 24.38 -6.57
CA ALA A 75 0.48 24.69 -5.18
C ALA A 75 1.18 23.51 -4.48
N ALA A 76 0.81 22.27 -4.84
CA ALA A 76 1.45 21.06 -4.33
C ALA A 76 2.91 20.92 -4.78
N TYR A 77 3.23 21.35 -6.01
CA TYR A 77 4.60 21.38 -6.52
C TYR A 77 5.49 22.31 -5.68
N GLU A 78 5.04 23.55 -5.45
CA GLU A 78 5.79 24.53 -4.65
C GLU A 78 5.94 24.08 -3.19
N ALA A 79 4.86 23.61 -2.56
CA ALA A 79 4.90 23.09 -1.20
C ALA A 79 5.85 21.89 -1.06
N LEU A 80 5.94 21.05 -2.09
CA LEU A 80 6.87 19.93 -2.11
C LEU A 80 8.32 20.40 -2.15
N ILE A 81 8.65 21.43 -2.94
CA ILE A 81 9.99 22.02 -2.95
C ILE A 81 10.38 22.51 -1.55
N ASP A 82 9.50 23.30 -0.92
CA ASP A 82 9.75 23.85 0.42
C ASP A 82 9.97 22.74 1.44
N THR A 83 9.14 21.68 1.38
CA THR A 83 9.28 20.53 2.27
C THR A 83 10.65 19.85 2.10
N LEU A 84 11.06 19.55 0.86
CA LEU A 84 12.33 18.86 0.61
C LEU A 84 13.54 19.71 1.04
N ILE A 85 13.46 21.04 0.88
CA ILE A 85 14.49 21.95 1.39
C ILE A 85 14.54 21.89 2.92
N CYS A 86 13.39 21.96 3.61
CA CYS A 86 13.32 21.85 5.06
C CYS A 86 13.88 20.51 5.57
N GLU A 87 13.51 19.40 4.93
CA GLU A 87 14.03 18.07 5.26
C GLU A 87 15.55 18.01 5.08
N ARG A 88 16.11 18.59 4.01
CA ARG A 88 17.57 18.65 3.77
C ARG A 88 18.31 19.54 4.77
N VAL A 89 17.71 20.67 5.17
CA VAL A 89 18.32 21.58 6.16
C VAL A 89 18.34 20.95 7.56
N THR A 90 17.24 20.31 7.95
CA THR A 90 17.07 19.75 9.29
C THR A 90 17.62 18.33 9.42
N ASN A 91 17.81 17.64 8.29
CA ASN A 91 18.05 16.19 8.24
C ASN A 91 16.98 15.41 9.02
N GLN A 92 15.74 15.89 9.00
CA GLN A 92 14.59 15.28 9.64
C GLN A 92 13.43 15.24 8.64
N PRO A 93 12.84 14.06 8.38
CA PRO A 93 11.69 13.96 7.50
C PRO A 93 10.47 14.63 8.15
N GLU A 94 9.64 15.30 7.35
CA GLU A 94 8.37 15.80 7.87
C GLU A 94 7.46 14.63 8.24
N GLY A 95 6.86 14.71 9.43
CA GLY A 95 5.97 13.67 9.93
C GLY A 95 4.72 13.55 9.07
N ILE A 96 4.52 12.38 8.47
CA ILE A 96 3.24 12.03 7.86
C ILE A 96 2.32 11.62 9.02
N GLY A 97 1.21 12.34 9.20
CA GLY A 97 0.21 11.97 10.22
C GLY A 97 -0.26 10.53 10.05
N ASN A 98 -0.84 9.95 11.10
CA ASN A 98 -1.38 8.57 11.07
C ASN A 98 -2.93 8.58 11.14
N PRO A 99 -3.64 9.09 10.10
CA PRO A 99 -5.08 9.03 10.07
C PRO A 99 -5.55 7.56 9.98
N PRO A 100 -6.80 7.26 10.39
CA PRO A 100 -7.34 5.90 10.36
C PRO A 100 -7.22 5.19 9.01
N SER A 101 -7.27 5.94 7.90
CA SER A 101 -7.11 5.39 6.56
C SER A 101 -5.70 4.87 6.27
N ILE A 102 -4.66 5.53 6.80
CA ILE A 102 -3.27 5.06 6.65
C ILE A 102 -3.06 3.83 7.53
N GLN A 103 -3.56 3.85 8.77
CA GLN A 103 -3.47 2.69 9.66
C GLN A 103 -4.18 1.47 9.04
N TRP A 104 -5.39 1.64 8.53
CA TRP A 104 -6.13 0.59 7.82
C TRP A 104 -5.36 0.01 6.65
N GLY A 105 -4.67 0.87 5.87
CA GLY A 105 -3.79 0.44 4.80
C GLY A 105 -2.72 -0.53 5.29
N ARG A 106 -1.99 -0.12 6.34
CA ARG A 106 -0.91 -0.90 6.96
C ARG A 106 -1.39 -2.22 7.54
N ASP A 107 -2.53 -2.21 8.22
CA ASP A 107 -3.07 -3.38 8.90
C ASP A 107 -3.43 -4.52 7.94
N HIS A 108 -3.74 -4.21 6.68
CA HIS A 108 -4.21 -5.18 5.68
C HIS A 108 -3.29 -5.32 4.46
N GLU A 109 -2.12 -4.70 4.47
CA GLU A 109 -1.15 -4.79 3.37
C GLU A 109 -0.62 -6.22 3.21
N ASP A 110 -0.32 -6.89 4.34
CA ASP A 110 0.13 -8.28 4.36
C ASP A 110 -0.95 -9.22 3.81
N GLU A 111 -2.20 -9.08 4.25
CA GLU A 111 -3.32 -9.88 3.74
C GLU A 111 -3.54 -9.67 2.23
N ALA A 112 -3.36 -8.44 1.74
CA ALA A 112 -3.49 -8.13 0.33
C ALA A 112 -2.37 -8.76 -0.52
N ARG A 113 -1.14 -8.79 0.02
CA ARG A 113 0.01 -9.43 -0.61
C ARG A 113 -0.17 -10.94 -0.67
N ASP A 114 -0.56 -11.58 0.44
CA ASP A 114 -0.86 -13.02 0.47
C ASP A 114 -1.94 -13.38 -0.57
N ALA A 115 -3.01 -12.57 -0.66
CA ALA A 115 -4.05 -12.77 -1.66
C ALA A 115 -3.56 -12.59 -3.11
N TYR A 116 -2.61 -11.67 -3.35
CA TYR A 116 -1.97 -11.50 -4.66
C TYR A 116 -1.12 -12.72 -5.03
N GLU A 117 -0.29 -13.22 -4.10
CA GLU A 117 0.55 -14.40 -4.32
C GLU A 117 -0.31 -15.64 -4.61
N ASP A 118 -1.37 -15.86 -3.83
CA ASP A 118 -2.32 -16.96 -4.05
C ASP A 118 -3.03 -16.87 -5.41
N ALA A 119 -3.40 -15.67 -5.85
CA ALA A 119 -4.14 -15.47 -7.09
C ALA A 119 -3.27 -15.54 -8.34
N THR A 120 -2.00 -15.13 -8.26
CA THR A 120 -1.10 -15.05 -9.42
C THR A 120 -0.12 -16.22 -9.49
N GLY A 121 0.17 -16.86 -8.37
CA GLY A 121 1.24 -17.85 -8.23
C GLY A 121 2.65 -17.25 -8.20
N GLU A 122 2.78 -15.92 -8.24
CA GLU A 122 4.04 -15.22 -8.13
C GLU A 122 4.40 -14.99 -6.65
N LEU A 123 5.69 -15.05 -6.32
CA LEU A 123 6.18 -14.68 -5.00
C LEU A 123 6.59 -13.21 -4.97
N VAL A 124 6.38 -12.57 -3.83
CA VAL A 124 6.66 -11.14 -3.62
C VAL A 124 7.83 -10.98 -2.64
N ASP A 125 8.95 -10.49 -3.16
CA ASP A 125 10.10 -10.14 -2.33
C ASP A 125 9.91 -8.75 -1.72
N LEU A 126 9.92 -8.68 -0.38
CA LEU A 126 9.83 -7.40 0.32
C LEU A 126 11.10 -6.57 0.12
N VAL A 127 10.91 -5.26 0.00
CA VAL A 127 12.00 -4.30 -0.19
C VAL A 127 11.77 -3.02 0.60
N GLY A 128 12.88 -2.34 0.93
CA GLY A 128 12.88 -1.05 1.63
C GLY A 128 12.79 0.15 0.67
N PHE A 129 13.61 1.16 0.92
CA PHE A 129 13.76 2.30 0.01
C PHE A 129 14.83 2.02 -1.04
N ILE A 130 14.50 2.26 -2.31
CA ILE A 130 15.36 2.08 -3.47
C ILE A 130 15.65 3.45 -4.03
N THR A 131 16.90 3.88 -3.97
CA THR A 131 17.37 5.12 -4.60
C THR A 131 17.47 4.93 -6.11
N HIS A 132 17.16 5.98 -6.86
CA HIS A 132 17.43 6.02 -8.29
C HIS A 132 18.93 5.79 -8.55
N PRO A 133 19.32 4.99 -9.56
CA PRO A 133 20.71 4.56 -9.74
C PRO A 133 21.71 5.70 -9.98
N THR A 134 21.24 6.85 -10.49
CA THR A 134 22.12 7.95 -10.91
C THR A 134 21.68 9.34 -10.43
N ILE A 135 20.46 9.49 -9.89
CA ILE A 135 19.90 10.81 -9.55
C ILE A 135 19.83 10.89 -8.03
N GLU A 136 20.55 11.85 -7.46
CA GLU A 136 20.56 12.09 -6.03
C GLU A 136 19.19 12.59 -5.53
N PHE A 137 18.84 12.22 -4.30
CA PHE A 137 17.57 12.59 -3.68
C PHE A 137 16.33 12.14 -4.49
N PHE A 138 16.42 11.01 -5.16
CA PHE A 138 15.31 10.42 -5.91
C PHE A 138 15.18 8.94 -5.56
N GLY A 139 13.96 8.47 -5.27
CA GLY A 139 13.78 7.07 -4.90
C GLY A 139 12.33 6.62 -4.73
N ALA A 140 12.16 5.32 -4.50
CA ALA A 140 10.88 4.66 -4.39
C ALA A 140 10.87 3.58 -3.31
N SER A 141 9.68 3.25 -2.81
CA SER A 141 9.44 2.08 -1.97
C SER A 141 8.24 1.34 -2.55
N PRO A 142 8.42 0.42 -3.51
CA PRO A 142 7.33 -0.46 -3.92
C PRO A 142 6.98 -1.41 -2.77
N ASP A 143 5.74 -1.91 -2.79
CA ASP A 143 5.26 -2.82 -1.74
C ASP A 143 5.86 -4.23 -1.88
N GLY A 144 6.42 -4.53 -3.06
CA GLY A 144 7.30 -5.68 -3.27
C GLY A 144 7.86 -5.76 -4.69
N LEU A 145 8.82 -6.67 -4.86
CA LEU A 145 9.39 -7.05 -6.15
C LEU A 145 8.73 -8.36 -6.60
N VAL A 146 8.34 -8.42 -7.87
CA VAL A 146 7.70 -9.60 -8.46
C VAL A 146 8.56 -10.13 -9.60
N GLY A 147 9.10 -11.34 -9.43
CA GLY A 147 10.04 -11.94 -10.39
C GLY A 147 11.24 -11.01 -10.73
N GLU A 148 11.69 -11.06 -11.98
CA GLU A 148 12.82 -10.23 -12.45
C GLU A 148 12.40 -8.82 -12.88
N ASP A 149 11.20 -8.66 -13.43
CA ASP A 149 10.79 -7.46 -14.17
C ASP A 149 9.62 -6.69 -13.53
N GLY A 150 9.00 -7.22 -12.47
CA GLY A 150 7.74 -6.72 -11.93
C GLY A 150 7.84 -6.04 -10.57
N LEU A 151 6.89 -5.16 -10.29
CA LEU A 151 6.70 -4.53 -8.99
C LEU A 151 5.27 -4.72 -8.52
N LEU A 152 5.07 -4.57 -7.22
CA LEU A 152 3.76 -4.58 -6.59
C LEU A 152 3.45 -3.21 -5.94
N GLU A 153 2.24 -2.71 -6.17
CA GLU A 153 1.70 -1.53 -5.49
C GLU A 153 0.30 -1.85 -4.94
N ILE A 154 0.19 -1.95 -3.63
CA ILE A 154 -1.00 -2.35 -2.88
C ILE A 154 -1.70 -1.12 -2.32
N LYS A 155 -3.03 -1.09 -2.46
CA LYS A 155 -3.93 -0.15 -1.80
C LYS A 155 -5.06 -0.89 -1.12
N CYS A 156 -5.16 -0.71 0.20
CA CYS A 156 -6.35 -1.11 0.96
C CYS A 156 -7.15 0.16 1.28
N PRO A 157 -8.08 0.62 0.43
CA PRO A 157 -8.81 1.86 0.69
C PRO A 157 -9.75 1.69 1.90
N TYR A 158 -9.78 2.72 2.75
CA TYR A 158 -10.66 2.74 3.92
C TYR A 158 -12.15 2.64 3.55
N SER A 159 -12.54 3.17 2.38
CA SER A 159 -13.91 3.08 1.86
C SER A 159 -14.07 1.91 0.91
N THR A 160 -14.99 0.98 1.23
CA THR A 160 -15.39 -0.12 0.33
C THR A 160 -15.95 0.39 -0.99
N ASN A 161 -16.61 1.55 -1.00
CA ASN A 161 -17.13 2.13 -2.24
C ASN A 161 -15.99 2.49 -3.21
N VAL A 162 -14.88 3.04 -2.71
CA VAL A 162 -13.70 3.34 -3.54
C VAL A 162 -13.10 2.06 -4.12
N HIS A 163 -13.00 1.00 -3.32
CA HIS A 163 -12.54 -0.30 -3.79
C HIS A 163 -13.45 -0.86 -4.91
N LEU A 164 -14.76 -0.90 -4.69
CA LEU A 164 -15.72 -1.40 -5.67
C LEU A 164 -15.77 -0.56 -6.95
N GLN A 165 -15.55 0.76 -6.86
CA GLN A 165 -15.40 1.62 -8.05
C GLN A 165 -14.18 1.22 -8.88
N ARG A 166 -13.05 0.88 -8.24
CA ARG A 166 -11.85 0.41 -8.95
C ARG A 166 -12.08 -0.95 -9.62
N VAL A 167 -12.69 -1.89 -8.89
CA VAL A 167 -13.10 -3.19 -9.44
C VAL A 167 -13.99 -3.00 -10.68
N ALA A 168 -15.00 -2.13 -10.59
CA ALA A 168 -15.93 -1.89 -11.68
C ALA A 168 -15.28 -1.16 -12.88
N ALA A 169 -14.33 -0.27 -12.62
CA ALA A 169 -13.60 0.44 -13.67
C ALA A 169 -12.63 -0.48 -14.42
N GLY A 170 -12.01 -1.46 -13.73
CA GLY A 170 -11.14 -2.46 -14.36
C GLY A 170 -9.84 -1.91 -14.94
N ILE A 171 -9.48 -0.67 -14.61
CA ILE A 171 -8.29 0.02 -15.12
C ILE A 171 -7.44 0.56 -13.97
N VAL A 172 -6.18 0.84 -14.27
CA VAL A 172 -5.24 1.50 -13.35
C VAL A 172 -5.79 2.88 -12.96
N PRO A 173 -5.94 3.19 -11.65
CA PRO A 173 -6.36 4.52 -11.23
C PRO A 173 -5.32 5.58 -11.59
N GLU A 174 -5.75 6.66 -12.28
CA GLU A 174 -4.86 7.72 -12.76
C GLU A 174 -4.07 8.40 -11.63
N GLU A 175 -4.60 8.42 -10.41
CA GLU A 175 -3.93 9.01 -9.25
C GLU A 175 -2.64 8.27 -8.85
N TYR A 176 -2.48 7.00 -9.23
CA TYR A 176 -1.32 6.18 -8.85
C TYR A 176 -0.31 5.97 -9.97
N LYS A 177 -0.64 6.28 -11.23
CA LYS A 177 0.33 6.21 -12.33
C LYS A 177 1.61 7.01 -12.05
N PRO A 178 1.56 8.25 -11.50
CA PRO A 178 2.77 8.98 -11.14
C PRO A 178 3.68 8.22 -10.17
N GLN A 179 3.09 7.54 -9.18
CA GLN A 179 3.85 6.76 -8.20
C GLN A 179 4.50 5.54 -8.86
N MET A 180 3.74 4.81 -9.68
CA MET A 180 4.23 3.61 -10.37
C MET A 180 5.29 3.94 -11.42
N LEU A 181 5.16 5.06 -12.14
CA LEU A 181 6.20 5.56 -13.06
C LEU A 181 7.53 5.77 -12.32
N VAL A 182 7.51 6.46 -11.18
CA VAL A 182 8.74 6.71 -10.40
C VAL A 182 9.31 5.41 -9.83
N GLN A 183 8.47 4.46 -9.41
CA GLN A 183 8.94 3.14 -8.99
C GLN A 183 9.72 2.41 -10.10
N LEU A 184 9.20 2.43 -11.33
CA LEU A 184 9.88 1.84 -12.49
C LEU A 184 11.19 2.58 -12.80
N LEU A 185 11.20 3.92 -12.79
CA LEU A 185 12.41 4.71 -12.99
C LEU A 185 13.51 4.40 -11.97
N CYS A 186 13.15 4.23 -10.70
CA CYS A 186 14.13 3.96 -9.64
C CYS A 186 14.68 2.52 -9.67
N THR A 187 13.92 1.57 -10.21
CA THR A 187 14.25 0.13 -10.14
C THR A 187 14.75 -0.44 -11.47
N GLY A 188 14.45 0.21 -12.60
CA GLY A 188 14.71 -0.32 -13.93
C GLY A 188 13.79 -1.50 -14.31
N ARG A 189 12.76 -1.79 -13.51
CA ARG A 189 11.76 -2.82 -13.78
C ARG A 189 10.75 -2.34 -14.83
N LYS A 190 9.97 -3.25 -15.40
CA LYS A 190 9.18 -3.03 -16.62
C LYS A 190 7.71 -2.73 -16.34
N TRP A 191 7.14 -3.35 -15.31
CA TRP A 191 5.71 -3.23 -15.02
C TRP A 191 5.44 -3.22 -13.51
N VAL A 192 4.29 -2.66 -13.15
CA VAL A 192 3.76 -2.68 -11.78
C VAL A 192 2.38 -3.33 -11.81
N ASP A 193 2.16 -4.35 -10.99
CA ASP A 193 0.80 -4.82 -10.70
C ASP A 193 0.21 -3.93 -9.61
N PHE A 194 -0.83 -3.18 -9.98
CA PHE A 194 -1.63 -2.42 -9.03
C PHE A 194 -2.66 -3.34 -8.38
N VAL A 195 -2.65 -3.40 -7.05
CA VAL A 195 -3.58 -4.16 -6.23
C VAL A 195 -4.48 -3.22 -5.45
N SER A 196 -5.79 -3.42 -5.56
CA SER A 196 -6.76 -2.86 -4.61
C SER A 196 -7.37 -4.01 -3.83
N TYR A 197 -7.35 -3.94 -2.50
CA TYR A 197 -7.83 -5.02 -1.63
C TYR A 197 -8.84 -4.50 -0.60
N ASP A 198 -9.91 -5.26 -0.37
CA ASP A 198 -10.86 -5.00 0.71
C ASP A 198 -11.28 -6.31 1.40
N PRO A 199 -10.75 -6.60 2.60
CA PRO A 199 -11.02 -7.86 3.31
C PRO A 199 -12.47 -7.98 3.80
N ARG A 200 -13.23 -6.87 3.83
CA ARG A 200 -14.62 -6.84 4.31
C ARG A 200 -15.61 -7.49 3.34
N LEU A 201 -15.29 -7.57 2.06
CA LEU A 201 -16.18 -8.18 1.06
C LEU A 201 -16.30 -9.69 1.31
N SER A 202 -17.49 -10.27 1.23
CA SER A 202 -17.69 -11.70 1.58
C SER A 202 -18.90 -12.30 0.87
N GLY A 203 -19.06 -13.63 1.00
CA GLY A 203 -20.14 -14.37 0.34
C GLY A 203 -20.10 -14.21 -1.18
N ALA A 204 -21.22 -13.83 -1.79
CA ALA A 204 -21.30 -13.60 -3.24
C ALA A 204 -20.36 -12.49 -3.74
N TRP A 205 -19.89 -11.60 -2.86
CA TRP A 205 -18.96 -10.52 -3.18
C TRP A 205 -17.49 -10.90 -2.95
N SER A 206 -17.20 -12.11 -2.47
CA SER A 206 -15.82 -12.57 -2.24
C SER A 206 -14.90 -12.45 -3.46
N PRO A 207 -15.36 -12.71 -4.72
CA PRO A 207 -14.51 -12.53 -5.90
C PRO A 207 -14.05 -11.08 -6.11
N ALA A 208 -14.76 -10.10 -5.55
CA ALA A 208 -14.39 -8.70 -5.66
C ALA A 208 -13.40 -8.26 -4.58
N LYS A 209 -13.02 -9.09 -3.59
CA LYS A 209 -12.05 -8.72 -2.53
C LYS A 209 -10.72 -8.20 -3.07
N LEU A 210 -10.27 -8.79 -4.18
CA LEU A 210 -8.97 -8.56 -4.76
C LEU A 210 -9.17 -8.07 -6.19
N PHE A 211 -8.61 -6.90 -6.48
CA PHE A 211 -8.52 -6.34 -7.81
C PHE A 211 -7.06 -6.16 -8.18
N ILE A 212 -6.64 -6.77 -9.29
CA ILE A 212 -5.29 -6.67 -9.83
C ILE A 212 -5.38 -6.13 -11.24
N VAL A 213 -4.58 -5.13 -11.56
CA VAL A 213 -4.40 -4.64 -12.94
C VAL A 213 -2.95 -4.27 -13.18
N ARG A 214 -2.38 -4.75 -14.28
CA ARG A 214 -1.01 -4.44 -14.67
C ARG A 214 -0.90 -3.06 -15.30
N TYR A 215 0.06 -2.28 -14.84
CA TYR A 215 0.52 -1.05 -15.48
C TYR A 215 1.89 -1.29 -16.11
N GLU A 216 1.97 -1.15 -17.43
CA GLU A 216 3.20 -1.23 -18.21
C GLU A 216 3.24 0.01 -19.12
N PRO A 217 3.91 1.09 -18.69
CA PRO A 217 3.99 2.32 -19.47
C PRO A 217 4.86 2.14 -20.72
N ILE A 218 4.57 2.92 -21.75
CA ILE A 218 5.49 3.02 -22.90
C ILE A 218 6.73 3.84 -22.52
N GLN A 219 7.82 3.64 -23.27
CA GLN A 219 9.09 4.33 -23.02
C GLN A 219 8.96 5.86 -23.01
N ASP A 220 8.09 6.42 -23.85
CA ASP A 220 7.86 7.87 -23.90
C ASP A 220 7.23 8.41 -22.60
N GLU A 221 6.34 7.63 -21.95
CA GLU A 221 5.77 8.01 -20.65
C GLU A 221 6.86 8.03 -19.56
N LEU A 222 7.76 7.03 -19.56
CA LEU A 222 8.89 6.98 -18.64
C LEU A 222 9.86 8.14 -18.86
N ASN A 223 10.22 8.42 -20.11
CA ASN A 223 11.11 9.53 -20.46
C ASN A 223 10.54 10.89 -20.04
N ALA A 224 9.26 11.12 -20.33
CA ALA A 224 8.58 12.36 -19.95
C ALA A 224 8.45 12.52 -18.43
N ALA A 225 8.24 11.42 -17.70
CA ALA A 225 8.24 11.44 -16.25
C ALA A 225 9.63 11.74 -15.67
N LEU A 226 10.67 11.11 -16.22
CA LEU A 226 12.06 11.32 -15.81
C LEU A 226 12.48 12.78 -16.00
N GLU A 227 12.23 13.37 -17.18
CA GLU A 227 12.57 14.77 -17.48
C GLU A 227 11.90 15.74 -16.49
N GLN A 228 10.63 15.48 -16.13
CA GLN A 228 9.91 16.29 -15.16
C GLN A 228 10.48 16.15 -13.74
N CYS A 229 10.87 14.94 -13.33
CA CYS A 229 11.50 14.68 -12.04
C CYS A 229 12.89 15.32 -11.96
N GLU A 230 13.70 15.23 -13.01
CA GLU A 230 15.02 15.87 -13.10
C GLU A 230 14.91 17.39 -13.01
N THR A 231 13.99 17.98 -13.79
CA THR A 231 13.72 19.42 -13.76
C THR A 231 13.32 19.87 -12.36
N PHE A 232 12.42 19.13 -11.71
CA PHE A 232 11.99 19.40 -10.34
C PHE A 232 13.17 19.35 -9.35
N LEU A 233 13.97 18.29 -9.38
CA LEU A 233 15.09 18.11 -8.45
C LEU A 233 16.20 19.16 -8.66
N ALA A 234 16.47 19.55 -9.91
CA ALA A 234 17.38 20.64 -10.24
C ALA A 234 16.89 21.98 -9.68
N GLU A 235 15.58 22.22 -9.72
CA GLU A 235 14.97 23.40 -9.13
C GLU A 235 15.09 23.40 -7.60
N VAL A 236 14.79 22.27 -6.93
CA VAL A 236 14.99 22.12 -5.47
C VAL A 236 16.43 22.41 -5.11
N LYS A 237 17.40 21.86 -5.84
CA LYS A 237 18.83 22.11 -5.62
C LYS A 237 19.18 23.59 -5.78
N THR A 238 18.71 24.22 -6.85
CA THR A 238 18.98 25.64 -7.12
C THR A 238 18.46 26.54 -5.99
N ARG A 239 17.23 26.29 -5.51
CA ARG A 239 16.65 27.06 -4.40
C ARG A 239 17.36 26.79 -3.08
N PHE A 240 17.74 25.53 -2.82
CA PHE A 240 18.54 25.16 -1.64
C PHE A 240 19.90 25.88 -1.63
N ASP A 241 20.64 25.85 -2.74
CA ASP A 241 21.96 26.49 -2.85
C ASP A 241 21.87 28.02 -2.67
N ALA A 242 20.85 28.65 -3.25
CA ALA A 242 20.60 30.07 -3.09
C ALA A 242 20.30 30.45 -1.62
N LEU A 243 19.49 29.64 -0.93
CA LEU A 243 19.18 29.82 0.48
C LEU A 243 20.43 29.65 1.36
N ALA A 244 21.21 28.60 1.10
CA ALA A 244 22.46 28.32 1.80
C ALA A 244 23.45 29.49 1.65
N LYS A 245 23.61 30.00 0.43
CA LYS A 245 24.43 31.17 0.15
C LYS A 245 23.99 32.40 0.95
N ALA A 246 22.71 32.76 0.88
CA ALA A 246 22.18 33.94 1.56
C ALA A 246 22.26 33.88 3.09
N ILE A 247 22.21 32.68 3.68
CA ILE A 247 22.20 32.52 5.15
C ILE A 247 23.59 32.26 5.72
N ILE A 248 24.42 31.48 5.02
CA ILE A 248 25.71 30.99 5.53
C ILE A 248 26.86 31.87 5.06
N GLU A 249 26.86 32.32 3.80
CA GLU A 249 27.97 33.10 3.23
C GLU A 249 27.91 34.58 3.63
N ASP A 250 26.72 35.20 3.68
CA ASP A 250 26.55 36.60 4.11
C ASP A 250 26.81 36.81 5.63
N LYS A 251 27.00 35.73 6.40
CA LYS A 251 27.35 35.77 7.83
C LYS A 251 28.85 35.64 8.11
N LYS A 252 29.68 35.51 7.08
CA LYS A 252 31.15 35.51 7.18
C LYS A 252 31.71 36.86 6.76
#